data_AF-A0A7C6UPY0-F1
#
_entry.id   AF-A0A7C6UPY0-F1
#
_cell.length_a   1.000
_cell.length_b   1.000
_cell.length_c   1.000
_cell.angle_alpha   90.00
_cell.angle_beta   90.00
_cell.angle_gamma   90.00
#
_symmetry.space_group_name_H-M   'P 1'
#
loop_
_entity.id
_entity.type
_entity.pdbx_description
1 polymer ?
#
loop_
_entity_poly.entity_id
_entity_poly.type
_entity_poly.pdbx_seq_one_letter_code
_entity_poly.pdbx_strand_id
1 'polypeptide(L)' 'MKKPLQFAGEAHYIGSYSKGGQSRDYYRLVIDGTISYVYVNKSTTNNAAEDGGSI' A
#
# COMPACT_ATOMS: atom_id res chain seq x y z
N MET A 1 -4.25 8.59 24.82
CA MET A 1 -3.48 8.24 23.61
C MET A 1 -3.98 6.90 23.08
N LYS A 2 -4.51 6.83 21.85
CA LYS A 2 -4.88 5.54 21.23
C LYS A 2 -3.58 4.80 20.89
N LYS A 3 -3.37 3.61 21.46
CA LYS A 3 -2.25 2.75 21.09
C LYS A 3 -2.39 2.40 19.61
N PRO A 4 -1.30 2.43 18.80
CA PRO A 4 -1.34 1.89 17.46
C PRO A 4 -1.87 0.45 17.53
N LEU A 5 -2.86 0.10 16.70
CA LEU A 5 -3.22 -1.30 16.56
C LEU A 5 -1.98 -2.03 16.04
N GLN A 6 -1.43 -2.93 16.86
CA GLN A 6 -0.52 -3.95 16.34
C GLN A 6 -1.36 -4.85 15.44
N PHE A 7 -1.24 -4.66 14.13
CA PHE A 7 -1.72 -5.64 13.18
C PHE A 7 -0.86 -6.90 13.37
N ALA A 8 -1.49 -8.03 13.70
CA ALA A 8 -0.81 -9.32 13.84
C ALA A 8 -0.30 -9.90 12.50
N GLY A 9 -0.36 -9.11 11.42
CA GLY A 9 0.01 -9.53 10.09
C GLY A 9 1.18 -8.75 9.52
N GLU A 10 1.96 -9.42 8.69
CA GLU A 10 3.10 -8.87 7.96
C GLU A 10 2.72 -8.66 6.49
N ALA A 11 3.11 -7.51 5.94
CA ALA A 11 3.04 -7.25 4.50
C ALA A 11 4.46 -7.24 3.92
N HIS A 12 4.69 -8.06 2.90
CA HIS A 12 5.95 -8.13 2.18
C HIS A 12 5.74 -7.66 0.74
N TYR A 13 6.49 -6.64 0.34
CA TYR A 13 6.47 -6.16 -1.03
C TYR A 13 7.12 -7.18 -1.97
N ILE A 14 6.44 -7.49 -3.08
CA ILE A 14 6.90 -8.48 -4.05
C ILE A 14 7.51 -7.78 -5.27
N GLY A 15 6.88 -6.71 -5.75
CA GLY A 15 7.30 -6.00 -6.95
C GLY A 15 6.19 -5.20 -7.61
N SER A 16 6.57 -4.33 -8.54
CA SER A 16 5.65 -3.60 -9.40
C SER A 16 5.54 -4.28 -10.75
N TYR A 17 4.33 -4.36 -11.31
CA TYR A 17 4.10 -4.78 -12.69
C TYR A 17 3.23 -3.76 -13.42
N SER A 18 3.69 -3.38 -14.61
CA SER A 18 3.04 -2.39 -15.47
C SER A 18 2.46 -3.05 -16.71
N LYS A 19 1.17 -2.84 -16.99
CA LYS A 19 0.50 -3.29 -18.22
C LYS A 19 -0.56 -2.29 -18.68
N GLY A 20 -0.49 -1.87 -19.95
CA GLY A 20 -1.49 -0.99 -20.55
C GLY A 20 -1.61 0.38 -19.88
N GLY A 21 -0.49 0.97 -19.45
CA GLY A 21 -0.46 2.28 -18.78
C GLY A 21 -0.89 2.26 -17.30
N GLN A 22 -1.27 1.10 -16.75
CA GLN A 22 -1.54 0.94 -15.32
C GLN A 22 -0.37 0.23 -14.64
N SER A 23 0.11 0.79 -13.53
CA SER A 23 1.13 0.19 -12.66
C SER A 23 0.47 -0.37 -11.40
N ARG A 24 0.89 -1.56 -10.98
CA ARG A 24 0.37 -2.25 -9.80
C ARG A 24 1.52 -2.70 -8.92
N ASP A 25 1.44 -2.38 -7.63
CA ASP A 25 2.36 -2.90 -6.62
C ASP A 25 1.75 -4.15 -5.98
N TYR A 26 2.51 -5.24 -5.93
CA TYR A 26 2.06 -6.53 -5.38
C TYR A 26 2.65 -6.76 -3.99
N TYR A 27 1.83 -7.31 -3.11
CA TYR A 27 2.19 -7.61 -1.74
C TYR A 27 1.76 -9.03 -1.36
N ARG A 28 2.60 -9.69 -0.58
CA ARG A 28 2.26 -10.90 0.18
C ARG A 28 1.85 -10.48 1.58
N LEU A 29 0.66 -10.84 2.00
CA LEU A 29 0.18 -10.64 3.36
C LEU A 29 0.23 -11.97 4.10
N VAL A 30 0.72 -11.95 5.35
CA VAL A 30 0.58 -13.05 6.30
C VAL A 30 -0.32 -12.55 7.41
N ILE A 31 -1.52 -13.10 7.56
CA ILE A 31 -2.48 -12.70 8.60
C ILE A 31 -2.90 -13.98 9.32
N ASP A 32 -2.66 -14.07 10.63
CA ASP A 32 -2.96 -15.25 11.45
C ASP A 32 -2.42 -16.56 10.84
N GLY A 33 -1.21 -16.52 10.28
CA GLY A 33 -0.57 -17.65 9.59
C GLY A 33 -1.10 -17.95 8.18
N THR A 34 -2.13 -17.24 7.72
CA THR A 34 -2.69 -17.39 6.36
C THR A 34 -2.01 -16.44 5.39
N ILE A 35 -1.56 -16.99 4.25
CA ILE A 35 -0.92 -16.21 3.18
C ILE A 35 -1.95 -15.74 2.16
N SER A 36 -2.02 -14.43 1.93
CA SER A 36 -2.83 -13.80 0.87
C SER A 36 -1.97 -12.97 -0.06
N TYR A 37 -2.41 -12.78 -1.31
CA TYR A 37 -1.74 -11.92 -2.28
C TYR A 37 -2.68 -10.81 -2.72
N VAL A 38 -2.23 -9.57 -2.60
CA VAL A 38 -3.00 -8.39 -2.98
C VAL A 38 -2.18 -7.49 -3.89
N TYR A 39 -2.87 -6.65 -4.67
CA TYR A 39 -2.21 -5.60 -5.43
C TYR A 39 -2.89 -4.25 -5.18
N VAL A 40 -2.09 -3.19 -5.22
CA VAL A 40 -2.56 -1.81 -5.17
C VAL A 40 -2.30 -1.16 -6.52
N ASN A 41 -3.33 -0.57 -7.13
CA ASN A 41 -3.16 0.22 -8.34
C ASN A 41 -2.41 1.51 -7.98
N LYS A 42 -1.29 1.77 -8.63
CA LYS A 42 -0.68 3.09 -8.66
C LYS A 42 -1.48 3.94 -9.66
N SER A 43 -2.56 4.57 -9.18
CA SER A 43 -3.16 5.66 -9.93
C SER A 43 -2.10 6.75 -10.10
N THR A 44 -1.81 7.13 -11.33
CA THR A 44 -1.00 8.30 -11.66
C THR A 44 -1.80 9.56 -11.35
N THR A 45 -2.18 9.77 -10.09
CA THR A 45 -2.66 11.07 -9.64
C THR A 45 -1.43 11.82 -9.17
N ASN A 46 -0.85 12.60 -10.08
CA ASN A 46 0.03 13.71 -9.72
C ASN A 46 -0.84 14.75 -9.00
N ASN A 47 -1.21 14.48 -7.75
CA ASN A 47 -1.69 15.51 -6.85
C ASN A 47 -0.50 15.84 -5.96
N ALA A 48 0.14 16.96 -6.27
CA ALA A 48 0.93 17.69 -5.29
C ALA A 48 0.07 17.84 -4.04
N ALA A 49 0.40 17.09 -2.99
CA ALA A 49 -0.04 17.41 -1.65
C ALA A 49 0.95 18.45 -1.10
N GLU A 50 0.93 19.65 -1.69
CA GLU A 50 1.21 20.87 -0.95
C GLU A 50 -0.14 21.53 -0.70
N ASP A 51 -0.68 21.37 0.50
CA ASP A 51 -1.00 22.51 1.36
C ASP A 51 -1.54 21.99 2.69
N GLY A 52 -0.88 22.43 3.75
CA GLY A 52 -1.07 21.99 5.12
C GLY A 52 -0.08 22.72 6.01
N GLY A 53 0.00 24.06 5.87
CA GLY A 53 0.89 24.90 6.65
C GLY A 53 0.52 26.38 6.61
N SER A 54 -0.42 26.76 7.49
CA SER A 54 -0.57 28.05 8.18
C SER A 54 -0.23 29.36 7.45
N ILE A 55 -1.23 30.21 7.21
CA ILE A 55 -1.53 31.45 7.99
C ILE A 55 -2.99 31.85 7.82
#